data_AF-A0A803MPE8-F1
#
_entry.id   AF-A0A803MPE8-F1
#
_cell.length_a   1.000
_cell.length_b   1.000
_cell.length_c   1.000
_cell.angle_alpha   90.00
_cell.angle_beta   90.00
_cell.angle_gamma   90.00
#
_symmetry.space_group_name_H-M   'P 1'
#
loop_
_entity.id
_entity.type
_entity.pdbx_description
1 polymer ?
#
loop_
_entity_poly.entity_id
_entity_poly.type
_entity_poly.pdbx_seq_one_letter_code
_entity_poly.pdbx_strand_id
1 'polypeptide(L)' 'MEEDVPVLINCRNIKKLFGHVRAFDRHCNMVLENVNEMWTETPKTGKGKKKAQPVNKDRVISKMFLRGDSVIIVLRNPK' A
#
# COMPACT_ATOMS: atom_id res chain seq x y z
N MET A 1 14.16 -20.89 2.39
CA MET A 1 13.68 -19.49 2.37
C MET A 1 12.21 -19.56 2.08
N GLU A 2 11.44 -19.60 3.16
CA GLU A 2 10.08 -20.09 3.24
C GLU A 2 9.14 -19.11 2.53
N GLU A 3 8.82 -19.45 1.28
CA GLU A 3 7.85 -18.86 0.36
C GLU A 3 7.88 -17.33 0.16
N ASP A 4 8.13 -16.91 -1.09
CA ASP A 4 7.95 -15.52 -1.54
C ASP A 4 6.44 -15.18 -1.65
N VAL A 5 5.77 -15.11 -0.50
CA VAL A 5 4.33 -14.85 -0.40
C VAL A 5 4.10 -13.35 -0.47
N PRO A 6 3.20 -12.87 -1.36
CA PRO A 6 2.86 -11.47 -1.40
C PRO A 6 2.10 -11.04 -0.14
N VAL A 7 2.33 -9.80 0.27
CA VAL A 7 1.68 -9.18 1.43
C VAL A 7 0.85 -7.99 1.00
N LEU A 8 -0.27 -7.79 1.69
CA LEU A 8 -1.06 -6.57 1.64
C LEU A 8 -0.78 -5.74 2.90
N ILE A 9 -0.22 -4.56 2.73
CA ILE A 9 0.13 -3.63 3.79
C ILE A 9 -0.83 -2.44 3.74
N ASN A 10 -1.55 -2.19 4.82
CA ASN A 10 -2.37 -0.99 4.95
C ASN A 10 -1.59 0.10 5.67
N CYS A 11 -1.43 1.26 5.03
CA CYS A 11 -0.64 2.38 5.55
C CYS A 11 -1.54 3.47 6.15
N ARG A 12 -0.98 4.30 7.02
CA ARG A 12 -1.69 5.41 7.70
C ARG A 12 -2.30 6.45 6.75
N ASN A 13 -1.72 6.63 5.56
CA ASN A 13 -2.15 7.66 4.61
C ASN A 13 -3.19 7.17 3.58
N ILE A 14 -4.07 6.22 3.96
CA ILE A 14 -5.15 5.67 3.10
C ILE A 14 -4.63 4.85 1.89
N LYS A 15 -3.30 4.78 1.71
CA LYS A 15 -2.66 3.97 0.67
C LYS A 15 -2.51 2.52 1.13
N LYS A 16 -2.78 1.60 0.22
CA LYS A 16 -2.52 0.17 0.38
C LYS A 16 -1.36 -0.24 -0.52
N LEU A 17 -0.47 -1.07 -0.02
CA LEU A 17 0.66 -1.61 -0.78
C LEU A 17 0.46 -3.11 -0.90
N PHE A 18 0.54 -3.63 -2.11
CA PHE A 18 0.58 -5.07 -2.36
C PHE A 18 1.91 -5.42 -3.01
N GLY A 19 2.67 -6.34 -2.45
CA GLY A 19 3.99 -6.69 -3.00
C GLY A 19 4.75 -7.71 -2.17
N HIS A 20 6.04 -7.85 -2.45
CA HIS A 20 6.89 -8.86 -1.82
C HIS A 20 7.85 -8.22 -0.81
N VAL A 21 7.95 -8.80 0.39
CA VAL A 21 8.91 -8.34 1.42
C VAL A 21 10.23 -9.05 1.21
N ARG A 22 11.30 -8.28 0.98
CA ARG A 22 12.67 -8.82 0.92
C ARG A 22 13.38 -8.81 2.26
N ALA A 23 13.16 -7.77 3.05
CA ALA A 23 13.73 -7.64 4.38
C ALA A 23 12.81 -6.80 5.27
N PHE A 24 12.86 -7.04 6.58
CA PHE A 24 12.18 -6.22 7.57
C PHE A 24 13.00 -6.14 8.86
N ASP A 25 12.71 -5.15 9.70
CA ASP A 25 13.32 -4.99 11.02
C ASP A 25 12.29 -4.92 12.15
N ARG A 26 12.78 -4.73 13.38
CA ARG A 26 11.95 -4.63 14.61
C ARG A 26 11.01 -3.42 14.63
N HIS A 27 11.31 -2.39 13.84
CA HIS A 27 10.48 -1.19 13.74
C HIS A 27 9.43 -1.33 12.64
N CYS A 28 9.36 -2.49 11.97
CA CYS A 28 8.56 -2.74 10.78
C CYS A 28 8.97 -1.85 9.59
N ASN A 29 10.24 -1.39 9.53
CA ASN A 29 10.77 -0.89 8.28
C ASN A 29 10.89 -2.07 7.31
N MET A 30 10.55 -1.88 6.04
CA MET A 30 10.51 -2.95 5.07
C MET A 30 11.18 -2.55 3.76
N VAL A 31 11.93 -3.47 3.19
CA VAL A 31 12.38 -3.41 1.79
C VAL A 31 11.41 -4.25 0.97
N LEU A 32 10.71 -3.60 0.05
CA LEU A 32 9.68 -4.21 -0.78
C LEU A 32 10.11 -4.24 -2.26
N GLU A 33 9.69 -5.28 -2.97
CA GLU A 33 9.85 -5.41 -4.42
C GLU A 33 8.51 -5.65 -5.12
N ASN A 34 8.42 -5.21 -6.38
CA ASN A 34 7.23 -5.34 -7.23
C ASN A 34 5.96 -4.85 -6.52
N VAL A 35 6.02 -3.63 -5.97
CA VAL A 35 4.94 -3.05 -5.18
C VAL A 35 3.89 -2.43 -6.08
N ASN A 36 2.64 -2.80 -5.89
CA ASN A 36 1.48 -2.08 -6.40
C ASN A 36 0.91 -1.18 -5.28
N GLU A 37 1.07 0.13 -5.43
CA GLU A 37 0.52 1.15 -4.54
C GLU A 37 -0.88 1.54 -5.02
N MET A 38 -1.89 1.31 -4.19
CA MET A 38 -3.30 1.57 -4.51
C MET A 38 -3.87 2.61 -3.55
N TRP A 39 -4.60 3.59 -4.08
CA TRP A 39 -5.34 4.56 -3.29
C TRP A 39 -6.61 5.02 -4.01
N THR A 40 -7.54 5.56 -3.23
CA THR A 40 -8.77 6.14 -3.77
C THR A 40 -8.68 7.65 -3.67
N GLU A 41 -8.87 8.33 -4.79
CA GLU A 41 -8.97 9.79 -4.85
C GLU A 41 -10.44 10.18 -5.03
N THR A 42 -10.94 11.04 -4.15
CA THR A 42 -12.27 11.65 -4.31
C THR A 42 -12.06 13.04 -4.93
N PRO A 43 -12.47 13.25 -6.20
CA PRO A 43 -12.31 14.54 -6.84
C PRO A 43 -13.03 15.63 -6.06
N LYS A 44 -12.37 16.77 -5.82
CA LYS A 44 -13.02 17.93 -5.22
C LYS A 44 -13.98 18.53 -6.27
N THR A 45 -15.28 18.32 -6.09
CA THR A 45 -16.29 19.00 -6.89
C THR A 45 -16.50 20.43 -6.39
N GLY A 46 -16.79 21.35 -7.31
CA GLY A 46 -17.12 22.74 -6.96
C GLY A 46 -18.35 22.82 -6.05
N LYS A 47 -18.47 23.92 -5.29
CA LYS A 47 -19.59 24.16 -4.36
C LYS A 47 -20.94 23.89 -5.03
N GLY A 48 -21.77 23.05 -4.40
CA GLY A 48 -23.14 22.76 -4.85
C GLY A 48 -23.30 21.56 -5.80
N LYS A 49 -22.21 20.94 -6.28
CA LYS A 49 -22.30 19.71 -7.09
C LYS A 49 -22.23 18.46 -6.20
N LYS A 50 -23.02 17.43 -6.54
CA LYS A 50 -22.99 16.11 -5.87
C LYS A 50 -21.54 15.63 -5.74
N LYS A 51 -21.21 14.98 -4.62
CA LYS A 51 -19.86 14.40 -4.39
C LYS A 51 -19.48 13.54 -5.60
N ALA A 52 -18.30 13.80 -6.18
CA ALA A 52 -17.79 12.99 -7.28
C ALA A 52 -17.58 11.55 -6.81
N GLN A 53 -17.72 10.62 -7.76
CA GLN A 53 -17.47 9.22 -7.48
C GLN A 53 -15.98 9.02 -7.12
N PRO A 54 -15.68 8.19 -6.10
CA PRO A 54 -14.31 7.86 -5.77
C PRO A 54 -13.63 7.15 -6.95
N VAL A 55 -12.43 7.59 -7.33
CA VAL A 55 -11.64 7.01 -8.42
C VAL A 55 -10.47 6.25 -7.81
N ASN A 56 -10.34 4.97 -8.13
CA ASN A 56 -9.20 4.17 -7.72
C ASN A 56 -8.01 4.44 -8.64
N LYS A 57 -6.85 4.69 -8.06
CA LYS A 57 -5.57 4.86 -8.75
C LYS A 57 -4.59 3.82 -8.26
N ASP A 58 -3.78 3.34 -9.16
CA ASP A 58 -2.71 2.38 -8.91
C ASP A 58 -1.40 2.83 -9.54
N ARG A 59 -0.30 2.39 -8.95
CA ARG A 59 1.06 2.64 -9.44
C ARG A 59 1.95 1.47 -9.09
N VAL A 60 2.74 1.03 -10.07
CA VAL A 60 3.76 0.01 -9.88
C VAL A 60 5.10 0.64 -9.54
N ILE A 61 5.78 0.08 -8.53
CA ILE A 61 7.11 0.49 -8.06
C ILE A 61 7.98 -0.76 -7.98
N SER A 62 9.10 -0.78 -8.70
CA SER A 62 9.98 -1.95 -8.78
C SER A 62 10.67 -2.28 -7.45
N LYS A 63 11.19 -1.26 -6.75
CA LYS A 63 11.79 -1.38 -5.42
C LYS A 63 11.37 -0.21 -4.53
N MET A 64 11.02 -0.47 -3.28
CA MET A 64 10.55 0.54 -2.35
C MET A 64 11.08 0.27 -0.94
N PHE A 65 11.55 1.32 -0.27
CA PHE A 65 11.76 1.31 1.18
C PHE A 65 10.54 1.91 1.86
N LEU A 66 9.91 1.15 2.75
CA LEU A 66 8.79 1.58 3.57
C LEU A 66 9.26 1.77 5.01
N ARG A 67 8.99 2.96 5.56
CA ARG A 67 9.24 3.24 6.98
C ARG A 67 8.12 2.67 7.86
N GLY A 68 8.50 2.00 8.94
CA GLY A 68 7.58 1.26 9.78
C GLY A 68 6.55 2.09 10.55
N ASP A 69 6.83 3.37 10.83
CA ASP A 69 5.87 4.30 11.44
C ASP A 69 4.57 4.46 10.60
N SER A 70 4.64 4.19 9.29
CA SER A 70 3.51 4.29 8.37
C SER A 70 2.66 3.02 8.31
N VAL A 71 3.15 1.88 8.82
CA VAL A 71 2.47 0.58 8.76
C VAL A 71 1.41 0.51 9.84
N ILE A 72 0.18 0.14 9.47
CA ILE A 72 -0.89 -0.14 10.43
C ILE A 72 -1.06 -1.65 10.61
N ILE A 73 -1.26 -2.36 9.50
CA ILE A 73 -1.48 -3.81 9.52
C ILE A 73 -0.84 -4.44 8.27
N VAL A 74 -0.28 -5.62 8.47
CA VAL A 74 0.30 -6.46 7.42
C VAL A 74 -0.53 -7.73 7.34
N LEU A 75 -1.12 -7.99 6.18
CA LEU A 75 -1.86 -9.20 5.88
C LEU A 75 -1.02 -10.02 4.92
N ARG A 76 -0.63 -11.23 5.33
CA ARG A 76 -0.02 -12.19 4.41
C ARG A 76 -1.13 -12.78 3.56
N ASN A 77 -0.90 -12.89 2.25
CA ASN A 77 -1.85 -13.60 1.39
C ASN A 77 -1.88 -15.07 1.83
N PRO A 78 -2.99 -15.59 2.40
CA PRO A 78 -3.07 -17.01 2.70
C PRO A 78 -3.07 -17.74 1.36
N LYS A 79 -2.07 -18.60 1.12
CA LYS A 79 -2.22 -19.64 0.11
C LYS A 79 -3.21 -20.68 0.61
#